data_AF-X1EUD2-F1
#
_entry.id   AF-X1EUD2-F1
#
_cell.length_a   1.000
_cell.length_b   1.000
_cell.length_c   1.000
_cell.angle_alpha   90.00
_cell.angle_beta   90.00
_cell.angle_gamma   90.00
#
_symmetry.space_group_name_H-M   'P 1'
#
loop_
_entity.id
_entity.type
_entity.pdbx_description
1 polymer ?
#
loop_
_entity_poly.entity_id
_entity_poly.type
_entity_poly.pdbx_seq_one_letter_code
_entity_poly.pdbx_strand_id
1 'polypeptide(L)'
;MSNFNQESVLSVHHWTDTLFSFKTTRSPTFRFRNGEFTMIGLKVGEKPLLRAYSVASANYEDTLEFFSIKVPDGPLTSRLQHLKEGDEIIV
;
A
#
# COMPACT_ATOMS: atom_id res chain seq x y z
N MET A 1 -1.70 0.02 21.34
CA MET A 1 -2.50 -0.88 20.48
C MET A 1 -2.43 -0.28 19.08
N SER A 2 -1.89 -1.02 18.11
CA SER A 2 -1.45 -0.46 16.83
C SER A 2 -2.63 0.07 16.01
N ASN A 3 -2.58 1.35 15.63
CA ASN A 3 -3.61 2.04 14.83
C ASN A 3 -3.65 1.62 13.35
N PHE A 4 -3.03 0.50 12.98
CA PHE A 4 -2.86 0.13 11.58
C PHE A 4 -3.21 -1.35 11.37
N ASN A 5 -3.87 -1.62 10.24
CA ASN A 5 -4.14 -2.97 9.76
C ASN A 5 -2.90 -3.51 9.05
N GLN A 6 -2.77 -4.83 9.03
CA GLN A 6 -1.84 -5.52 8.13
C GLN A 6 -2.66 -6.11 6.99
N GLU A 7 -2.28 -5.81 5.77
CA GLU A 7 -2.94 -6.31 4.57
C GLU A 7 -1.93 -7.05 3.69
N SER A 8 -2.35 -8.15 3.09
CA SER A 8 -1.51 -8.98 2.22
C SER A 8 -1.63 -8.51 0.78
N VAL A 9 -0.50 -8.40 0.08
CA VAL A 9 -0.45 -8.08 -1.35
C VAL A 9 -1.04 -9.23 -2.16
N LEU A 10 -1.99 -8.90 -3.03
CA LEU A 10 -2.71 -9.84 -3.89
C LEU A 10 -2.20 -9.83 -5.33
N SER A 11 -1.73 -8.69 -5.81
CA SER A 11 -1.15 -8.57 -7.16
C SER A 11 -0.27 -7.32 -7.24
N VAL A 12 0.74 -7.36 -8.12
CA VAL A 12 1.64 -6.24 -8.40
C VAL A 12 1.75 -6.08 -9.91
N HIS A 13 1.58 -4.86 -10.41
CA HIS A 13 1.73 -4.53 -11.81
C HIS A 13 2.70 -3.36 -12.00
N HIS A 14 3.78 -3.59 -12.74
CA HIS A 14 4.73 -2.54 -13.10
C HIS A 14 4.39 -1.95 -14.46
N TRP A 15 3.89 -0.70 -14.45
CA TRP A 15 3.53 0.04 -15.67
C TRP A 15 4.78 0.53 -16.41
N THR A 16 5.77 1.04 -15.65
CA THR A 16 7.04 1.55 -16.17
C THR A 16 8.17 1.28 -15.17
N ASP A 17 9.38 1.71 -15.53
CA ASP A 17 10.53 1.71 -14.62
C ASP A 17 10.34 2.61 -13.39
N THR A 18 9.36 3.52 -13.42
CA THR A 18 9.09 4.46 -12.33
C THR A 18 7.69 4.34 -11.73
N LEU A 19 6.77 3.59 -12.33
CA LEU A 19 5.37 3.53 -11.90
C LEU A 19 4.91 2.08 -11.75
N PHE A 20 4.18 1.81 -10.67
CA PHE A 20 3.56 0.51 -10.43
C PHE A 20 2.27 0.65 -9.61
N SER A 21 1.37 -0.31 -9.75
CA SER A 21 0.24 -0.49 -8.85
C SER A 21 0.32 -1.83 -8.15
N PHE A 22 -0.36 -1.92 -7.01
CA PHE A 22 -0.53 -3.18 -6.31
C PHE A 22 -1.88 -3.20 -5.62
N LYS A 23 -2.44 -4.40 -5.48
CA LYS A 23 -3.68 -4.64 -4.73
C LYS A 23 -3.37 -5.37 -3.44
N THR A 24 -4.16 -5.11 -2.41
CA THR A 24 -4.08 -5.82 -1.14
C THR A 24 -5.44 -6.35 -0.70
N THR A 25 -5.44 -7.22 0.30
CA THR A 25 -6.63 -7.46 1.11
C THR A 25 -7.15 -6.15 1.72
N ARG A 26 -8.41 -6.19 2.17
CA ARG A 26 -9.05 -5.08 2.86
C ARG A 26 -9.71 -5.61 4.13
N SER A 27 -9.32 -5.05 5.27
CA SER A 27 -10.03 -5.26 6.52
C SER A 27 -11.51 -4.87 6.38
N PRO A 28 -12.48 -5.70 6.82
CA PRO A 28 -13.91 -5.38 6.77
C PRO A 28 -14.30 -4.12 7.55
N THR A 29 -13.46 -3.69 8.50
CA THR A 29 -13.68 -2.47 9.28
C THR A 29 -13.11 -1.22 8.60
N PHE A 30 -12.31 -1.37 7.54
CA PHE A 30 -11.71 -0.26 6.80
C PHE A 30 -12.75 0.42 5.91
N ARG A 31 -13.16 1.63 6.28
CA ARG A 31 -14.13 2.45 5.56
C ARG A 31 -13.49 3.77 5.12
N PHE A 32 -13.74 4.16 3.88
CA PHE A 32 -13.26 5.40 3.30
C PHE A 32 -14.25 5.95 2.28
N ARG A 33 -14.12 7.22 1.91
CA ARG A 33 -14.84 7.86 0.81
C ARG A 33 -13.94 7.91 -0.42
N ASN A 34 -14.50 7.69 -1.61
CA ASN A 34 -13.74 7.73 -2.86
C ASN A 34 -13.02 9.08 -3.00
N GLY A 35 -11.70 9.03 -3.23
CA GLY A 35 -10.83 10.21 -3.30
C GLY A 35 -10.03 10.50 -2.01
N GLU A 36 -10.29 9.78 -0.90
CA GLU A 36 -9.49 9.88 0.32
C GLU A 36 -8.12 9.18 0.19
N PHE A 37 -7.24 9.47 1.16
CA PHE A 37 -5.95 8.81 1.32
C PHE A 37 -5.84 8.18 2.71
N THR A 38 -5.00 7.16 2.82
CA THR A 38 -4.58 6.55 4.10
C THR A 38 -3.05 6.52 4.21
N MET A 39 -2.54 6.19 5.39
CA MET A 39 -1.12 5.97 5.62
C MET A 39 -0.79 4.51 5.34
N ILE A 40 -0.01 4.25 4.30
CA ILE A 40 0.54 2.90 4.07
C ILE A 40 2.01 2.84 4.43
N GLY A 41 2.53 1.64 4.65
CA GLY A 41 3.97 1.48 4.80
C GLY A 41 4.47 0.07 5.03
N LEU A 42 5.75 0.00 5.40
CA LEU A 42 6.45 -1.24 5.69
C LEU A 42 7.04 -1.17 7.09
N LYS A 43 7.12 -2.32 7.77
CA LYS A 43 7.82 -2.43 9.04
C LYS A 43 9.33 -2.47 8.76
N VAL A 44 10.05 -1.41 9.15
CA VAL A 44 11.51 -1.31 8.96
C VAL A 44 12.16 -1.09 10.32
N GLY A 45 12.74 -2.16 10.89
CA GLY A 45 13.26 -2.12 12.26
C GLY A 45 12.14 -2.02 13.30
N GLU A 46 12.31 -1.13 14.28
CA GLU A 46 11.36 -0.98 15.40
C GLU A 46 10.12 -0.15 15.07
N LYS A 47 10.19 0.74 14.07
CA LYS A 47 9.10 1.68 13.74
C LYS A 47 8.62 1.49 12.30
N PRO A 48 7.31 1.65 12.04
CA PRO A 48 6.78 1.58 10.69
C PRO A 48 7.23 2.80 9.88
N LEU A 49 7.65 2.56 8.64
CA LEU A 49 7.95 3.60 7.67
C LEU A 49 6.70 3.89 6.85
N LEU A 50 6.01 5.00 7.16
CA LEU A 50 4.71 5.32 6.60
C LEU A 50 4.75 6.50 5.61
N ARG A 51 3.88 6.48 4.61
CA ARG A 51 3.60 7.61 3.70
C ARG A 51 2.11 7.65 3.37
N ALA A 52 1.60 8.85 3.09
CA ALA A 52 0.24 9.04 2.63
C ALA A 52 0.08 8.54 1.19
N TYR A 53 -0.96 7.76 0.94
CA TYR A 53 -1.33 7.23 -0.37
C TYR A 53 -2.84 7.34 -0.59
N SER A 54 -3.25 7.89 -1.72
CA SER A 54 -4.63 7.83 -2.17
C SER A 54 -5.05 6.37 -2.37
N VAL A 55 -6.26 6.04 -1.93
CA VAL A 55 -6.85 4.73 -2.22
C VAL A 55 -7.43 4.78 -3.63
N ALA A 56 -6.86 3.98 -4.53
CA ALA A 56 -7.20 3.97 -5.95
C ALA A 56 -8.35 3.03 -6.29
N SER A 57 -8.73 2.12 -5.39
CA SER A 57 -9.96 1.32 -5.52
C SER A 57 -11.19 2.07 -5.02
N ALA A 58 -12.37 1.68 -5.50
CA ALA A 58 -13.62 2.20 -4.99
C ALA A 58 -13.95 1.62 -3.61
N ASN A 59 -14.63 2.42 -2.78
CA ASN A 59 -14.95 2.05 -1.39
C ASN A 59 -15.91 0.88 -1.20
N TYR A 60 -16.52 0.38 -2.27
CA TYR A 60 -17.36 -0.83 -2.27
C TYR A 60 -16.61 -2.08 -2.76
N GLU A 61 -15.34 -1.97 -3.17
CA GLU A 61 -14.53 -3.12 -3.57
C GLU A 61 -13.96 -3.86 -2.36
N ASP A 62 -13.85 -5.19 -2.46
CA ASP A 62 -13.30 -6.04 -1.39
C ASP A 62 -11.77 -5.98 -1.26
N THR A 63 -11.11 -5.19 -2.12
CA THR A 63 -9.65 -5.02 -2.14
C THR A 63 -9.27 -3.55 -2.12
N LEU A 64 -8.08 -3.25 -1.62
CA LEU A 64 -7.48 -1.94 -1.73
C LEU A 64 -6.52 -1.93 -2.92
N GLU A 65 -6.55 -0.87 -3.73
CA GLU A 65 -5.57 -0.65 -4.78
C GLU A 65 -4.80 0.64 -4.51
N PHE A 66 -3.50 0.61 -4.77
CA PHE A 66 -2.62 1.77 -4.65
C PHE A 66 -1.79 1.92 -5.91
N PHE A 67 -1.58 3.16 -6.32
CA PHE A 67 -0.68 3.53 -7.40
C PHE A 67 0.52 4.28 -6.82
N SER A 68 1.72 3.86 -7.22
CA SER A 68 2.95 4.29 -6.57
C SER A 68 4.06 4.60 -7.57
N ILE A 69 4.86 5.59 -7.19
CA ILE A 69 6.12 5.96 -7.84
C ILE A 69 7.26 5.12 -7.28
N LYS A 70 8.27 4.82 -8.10
CA LYS A 70 9.56 4.25 -7.70
C LYS A 70 10.60 5.36 -7.70
N VAL A 71 10.92 5.89 -6.52
CA VAL A 71 12.05 6.80 -6.33
C VAL A 71 13.24 5.96 -5.84
N PRO A 72 14.37 5.90 -6.58
CA PRO A 72 15.52 5.04 -6.26
C PRO A 72 16.03 5.18 -4.82
N ASP A 73 16.15 6.41 -4.32
CA ASP A 73 16.60 6.70 -2.95
C ASP A 73 15.45 7.06 -2.00
N GLY A 74 14.20 6.83 -2.43
CA GLY A 74 13.02 7.12 -1.63
C GLY A 74 12.93 6.17 -0.43
N PRO A 75 12.80 6.65 0.83
CA PRO A 75 12.85 5.77 2.00
C PRO A 75 11.87 4.59 1.93
N LEU A 76 10.63 4.85 1.49
CA LEU A 76 9.61 3.81 1.36
C LEU A 76 9.66 3.13 -0.02
N THR A 77 9.61 3.93 -1.09
CA THR A 77 9.40 3.44 -2.47
C THR A 77 10.56 2.61 -2.99
N SER A 78 11.79 2.85 -2.51
CA SER A 78 12.96 2.00 -2.82
C SER A 78 12.77 0.55 -2.39
N ARG A 79 11.95 0.31 -1.35
CA ARG A 79 11.58 -1.02 -0.84
C ARG A 79 10.25 -1.49 -1.41
N LEU A 80 9.26 -0.61 -1.43
CA LEU A 80 7.89 -0.91 -1.87
C LEU A 80 7.83 -1.37 -3.34
N GLN A 81 8.75 -0.90 -4.19
CA GLN A 81 8.84 -1.34 -5.58
C GLN A 81 9.17 -2.84 -5.75
N HIS A 82 9.62 -3.52 -4.70
CA HIS A 82 10.01 -4.93 -4.72
C HIS A 82 8.95 -5.87 -4.12
N LEU A 83 7.74 -5.35 -3.84
CA LEU A 83 6.63 -6.15 -3.33
C LEU A 83 6.33 -7.34 -4.25
N LYS A 84 5.92 -8.45 -3.63
CA LYS A 84 5.42 -9.66 -4.27
C LYS A 84 4.08 -10.05 -3.67
N GLU A 85 3.34 -10.87 -4.40
CA GLU A 85 2.12 -11.49 -3.87
C GLU A 85 2.43 -12.26 -2.58
N GLY A 86 1.59 -12.07 -1.57
CA GLY A 86 1.76 -12.62 -0.22
C GLY A 86 2.54 -11.74 0.76
N ASP A 87 3.27 -10.72 0.29
CA ASP A 87 3.95 -9.78 1.20
C ASP A 87 2.94 -8.99 2.05
N GLU A 88 3.31 -8.66 3.29
CA GLU A 88 2.48 -7.83 4.17
C GLU A 88 2.86 -6.36 4.10
N ILE A 89 1.85 -5.49 4.05
CA ILE A 89 2.01 -4.05 4.23
C ILE A 89 1.11 -3.55 5.35
N ILE A 90 1.46 -2.37 5.86
CA ILE A 90 0.68 -1.63 6.85
C ILE A 90 -0.29 -0.71 6.11
N VAL A 91 -1.56 -0.66 6.54
CA VAL A 91 -2.63 0.20 6.00
C VAL A 91 -3.43 0.88 7.10
#